data_AF-A0AAF5D1F4-F1
#
_entry.id   AF-A0AAF5D1F4-F1
#
_cell.length_a   1.000
_cell.length_b   1.000
_cell.length_c   1.000
_cell.angle_alpha   90.00
_cell.angle_beta   90.00
_cell.angle_gamma   90.00
#
_symmetry.space_group_name_H-M   'P 1'
#
loop_
_entity.id
_entity.type
_entity.pdbx_description
1 polymer ?
#
loop_
_entity_poly.entity_id
_entity_poly.type
_entity_poly.pdbx_seq_one_letter_code
_entity_poly.pdbx_strand_id
1 'polypeptide(L)'
;MLYLISLLFSFLYLIIVEGIDNSKLNITHNSIKTFLKKEHFAIGYHVIAPKYNLTSCYIGKSLSSITLGVFCYLYDEKKFLEKYKKVKNGAANRKICKSKNSYSSILNIAKQYSNENETEILTNWTNLMIIREPVSRFLSGFVQLCVLNIGLTNNHPYCFNCKKDMKCFLKQLYNHIINLDNKLTEVDKFIMYHFYPQSWQCEYFKYKDNYKIILYTSDTNKFYNEYLLKLEESLVPNEKIKFIRYLIYNSKVIHSTSSKKITKDYKNRLLKDKYLMSLINIIYYDDFNEFNLKTL
;
A
#
# COMPACT_ATOMS: atom_id res chain seq x y z
N MET A 1 11.61 -31.45 -40.22
CA MET A 1 12.55 -30.65 -39.42
C MET A 1 11.86 -29.74 -38.40
N LEU A 2 10.80 -28.99 -38.75
CA LEU A 2 10.07 -28.12 -37.79
C LEU A 2 9.47 -28.86 -36.57
N TYR A 3 8.96 -30.08 -36.75
CA TYR A 3 8.35 -30.86 -35.66
C TYR A 3 9.35 -31.24 -34.55
N LEU A 4 10.61 -31.51 -34.91
CA LEU A 4 11.65 -31.85 -33.92
C LEU A 4 12.02 -30.65 -33.05
N ILE A 5 12.05 -29.45 -33.64
CA ILE A 5 12.37 -28.21 -32.92
C ILE A 5 11.25 -27.86 -31.92
N SER A 6 9.98 -28.05 -32.31
CA SER A 6 8.82 -27.85 -31.41
C SER A 6 8.85 -28.76 -30.18
N LEU A 7 9.19 -30.04 -30.37
CA LEU A 7 9.35 -31.02 -29.28
C LEU A 7 10.50 -30.67 -28.32
N LEU A 8 11.62 -30.16 -28.85
CA LEU A 8 12.74 -29.69 -28.02
C LEU A 8 12.38 -28.50 -27.15
N PHE A 9 11.62 -27.53 -27.67
CA PHE A 9 11.15 -26.39 -26.89
C PHE A 9 10.11 -26.79 -25.83
N SER A 10 9.21 -27.73 -26.13
CA SER A 10 8.24 -28.22 -25.13
C SER A 10 8.93 -29.03 -24.03
N PHE A 11 9.93 -29.85 -24.36
CA PHE A 11 10.73 -30.57 -23.37
C PHE A 11 11.59 -29.63 -22.52
N LEU A 12 12.24 -28.63 -23.12
CA LEU A 12 13.00 -27.65 -22.34
C LEU A 12 12.09 -26.80 -21.43
N TYR A 13 10.89 -26.46 -21.91
CA TYR A 13 9.88 -25.78 -21.10
C TYR A 13 9.37 -26.67 -19.96
N LEU A 14 9.11 -27.95 -20.22
CA LEU A 14 8.74 -28.94 -19.19
C LEU A 14 9.88 -29.13 -18.20
N ILE A 15 11.14 -29.22 -18.61
CA ILE A 15 12.28 -29.32 -17.70
C ILE A 15 12.45 -28.03 -16.87
N ILE A 16 12.19 -26.85 -17.43
CA ILE A 16 12.22 -25.59 -16.67
C ILE A 16 11.04 -25.50 -15.68
N VAL A 17 9.88 -26.07 -16.01
CA VAL A 17 8.68 -26.05 -15.15
C VAL A 17 8.70 -27.17 -14.10
N GLU A 18 9.16 -28.37 -14.45
CA GLU A 18 9.27 -29.55 -13.59
C GLU A 18 10.58 -29.58 -12.80
N GLY A 19 11.63 -28.91 -13.28
CA GLY A 19 12.88 -28.69 -12.54
C GLY A 19 12.73 -27.78 -11.33
N ILE A 20 11.56 -27.18 -11.11
CA ILE A 20 11.16 -26.63 -9.81
C ILE A 20 10.53 -27.75 -8.98
N ASP A 21 11.33 -28.78 -8.73
CA ASP A 21 11.04 -29.81 -7.73
C ASP A 21 10.98 -29.16 -6.34
N ASN A 22 10.00 -29.60 -5.54
CA ASN A 22 9.69 -29.13 -4.19
C ASN A 22 10.70 -29.62 -3.14
N SER A 23 12.00 -29.53 -3.38
CA SER A 23 12.96 -29.66 -2.28
C SER A 23 12.98 -28.33 -1.54
N LYS A 24 12.31 -28.31 -0.38
CA LYS A 24 12.37 -27.31 0.68
C LYS A 24 13.28 -26.14 0.31
N LEU A 25 12.69 -25.02 -0.13
CA LEU A 25 13.18 -23.76 0.41
C LEU A 25 13.10 -24.02 1.92
N ASN A 26 14.24 -24.37 2.51
CA ASN A 26 14.50 -24.08 3.89
C ASN A 26 14.40 -22.55 3.88
N ILE A 27 13.18 -22.04 3.91
CA ILE A 27 12.88 -20.74 4.48
C ILE A 27 13.21 -20.98 5.95
N THR A 28 14.52 -21.09 6.23
CA THR A 28 15.05 -20.90 7.54
C THR A 28 14.39 -19.62 7.99
N HIS A 29 13.84 -19.61 9.19
CA HIS A 29 13.38 -18.41 9.86
C HIS A 29 14.46 -17.31 9.99
N ASN A 30 15.61 -17.41 9.27
CA ASN A 30 16.37 -16.28 8.76
C ASN A 30 15.37 -15.28 8.18
N SER A 31 14.89 -14.44 9.09
CA SER A 31 13.84 -13.50 8.86
C SER A 31 14.30 -12.60 7.74
N ILE A 32 13.37 -12.12 6.92
CA ILE A 32 13.67 -11.12 5.88
C ILE A 32 14.56 -9.99 6.43
N LYS A 33 14.49 -9.70 7.74
CA LYS A 33 15.41 -8.81 8.48
C LYS A 33 16.89 -8.96 8.12
N THR A 34 17.41 -10.17 7.91
CA THR A 34 18.83 -10.36 7.56
C THR A 34 19.17 -9.86 6.15
N PHE A 35 18.16 -9.67 5.31
CA PHE A 35 18.29 -9.17 3.94
C PHE A 35 17.76 -7.73 3.80
N LEU A 36 17.29 -7.11 4.88
CA LEU A 36 16.83 -5.73 4.83
C LEU A 36 18.00 -4.79 4.58
N LYS A 37 17.86 -4.01 3.52
CA LYS A 37 18.81 -2.97 3.08
C LYS A 37 18.13 -1.61 3.13
N LYS A 38 18.92 -0.53 3.06
CA LYS A 38 18.42 0.85 3.05
C LYS A 38 17.34 1.10 2.00
N GLU A 39 17.42 0.44 0.85
CA GLU A 39 16.50 0.58 -0.28
C GLU A 39 15.08 0.14 0.05
N HIS A 40 14.91 -0.80 0.99
CA HIS A 40 13.60 -1.22 1.48
C HIS A 40 12.84 -0.07 2.15
N PHE A 41 13.58 0.93 2.65
CA PHE A 41 13.06 2.08 3.41
C PHE A 41 13.18 3.41 2.66
N ALA A 42 13.73 3.40 1.44
CA ALA A 42 14.08 4.62 0.71
C ALA A 42 12.88 5.38 0.13
N ILE A 43 11.69 4.80 0.15
CA ILE A 43 10.49 5.39 -0.44
C ILE A 43 9.52 5.85 0.65
N GLY A 44 9.31 7.16 0.73
CA GLY A 44 8.21 7.77 1.47
C GLY A 44 7.12 8.28 0.53
N TYR A 45 5.87 8.18 0.96
CA TYR A 45 4.71 8.72 0.27
C TYR A 45 3.90 9.54 1.27
N HIS A 46 4.20 10.83 1.33
CA HIS A 46 3.59 11.75 2.28
C HIS A 46 2.71 12.73 1.53
N VAL A 47 1.55 13.06 2.10
CA VAL A 47 0.69 14.14 1.61
C VAL A 47 0.45 15.13 2.74
N ILE A 48 0.40 16.43 2.42
CA ILE A 48 0.28 17.49 3.42
C ILE A 48 -0.93 18.39 3.22
N ALA A 49 -1.38 18.99 4.33
CA ALA A 49 -2.30 20.11 4.37
C ALA A 49 -1.73 21.16 5.36
N PRO A 50 -0.81 22.03 4.87
CA PRO A 50 0.02 22.87 5.74
C PRO A 50 -0.79 23.89 6.53
N LYS A 51 -1.94 24.34 6.02
CA LYS A 51 -2.88 25.23 6.73
C LYS A 51 -3.33 24.68 8.10
N TYR A 52 -3.28 23.35 8.26
CA TYR A 52 -3.76 22.64 9.45
C TYR A 52 -2.63 21.88 10.15
N ASN A 53 -1.36 22.12 9.78
CA ASN A 53 -0.21 21.36 10.27
C ASN A 53 -0.46 19.84 10.22
N LEU A 54 -0.92 19.35 9.07
CA LEU A 54 -1.27 17.95 8.85
C LEU A 54 -0.33 17.33 7.84
N THR A 55 0.23 16.18 8.18
CA THR A 55 0.83 15.24 7.22
C THR A 55 0.11 13.90 7.29
N SER A 56 0.13 13.15 6.19
CA SER A 56 -0.27 11.75 6.20
C SER A 56 0.62 10.91 5.30
N CYS A 57 1.15 9.82 5.85
CA CYS A 57 1.65 8.71 5.07
C CYS A 57 0.47 8.04 4.33
N TYR A 58 0.58 7.92 3.01
CA TYR A 58 -0.40 7.19 2.21
C TYR A 58 0.24 5.95 1.61
N ILE A 59 -0.30 4.77 1.94
CA ILE A 59 0.20 3.47 1.47
C ILE A 59 -0.86 2.81 0.58
N GLY A 60 -0.40 2.02 -0.40
CA GLY A 60 -1.28 1.23 -1.24
C GLY A 60 -2.20 0.35 -0.40
N LYS A 61 -3.49 0.30 -0.77
CA LYS A 61 -4.52 -0.55 -0.16
C LYS A 61 -4.90 -0.25 1.29
N SER A 62 -4.35 0.82 1.87
CA SER A 62 -4.71 1.37 3.18
C SER A 62 -5.34 2.76 3.01
N LEU A 63 -6.49 2.80 2.32
CA LEU A 63 -7.30 4.00 2.07
C LEU A 63 -6.61 5.16 1.28
N SER A 64 -5.41 4.97 0.74
CA SER A 64 -4.63 6.02 0.04
C SER A 64 -5.37 6.89 -0.96
N SER A 65 -6.31 6.37 -1.76
CA SER A 65 -7.09 7.20 -2.70
C SER A 65 -7.92 8.28 -2.00
N ILE A 66 -8.57 7.92 -0.89
CA ILE A 66 -9.40 8.85 -0.12
C ILE A 66 -8.49 9.81 0.63
N THR A 67 -7.40 9.34 1.25
CA THR A 67 -6.41 10.21 1.91
C THR A 67 -5.91 11.30 0.96
N LEU A 68 -5.52 10.93 -0.26
CA LEU A 68 -5.06 11.89 -1.27
C LEU A 68 -6.15 12.91 -1.65
N GLY A 69 -7.40 12.48 -1.78
CA GLY A 69 -8.50 13.40 -2.08
C GLY A 69 -8.84 14.35 -0.94
N VAL A 70 -8.89 13.84 0.29
CA VAL A 70 -9.13 14.64 1.50
C VAL A 70 -8.03 15.66 1.69
N PHE A 71 -6.76 15.25 1.62
CA PHE A 71 -5.65 16.18 1.75
C PHE A 71 -5.56 17.15 0.58
N CYS A 72 -5.96 16.76 -0.63
CA CYS A 72 -6.10 17.69 -1.74
C CYS A 72 -7.15 18.78 -1.47
N TYR A 73 -8.31 18.40 -0.91
CA TYR A 73 -9.35 19.34 -0.51
C TYR A 73 -8.88 20.29 0.62
N LEU A 74 -8.14 19.76 1.60
CA LEU A 74 -7.60 20.56 2.69
C LEU A 74 -6.44 21.47 2.25
N TYR A 75 -5.68 21.08 1.23
CA TYR A 75 -4.58 21.85 0.67
C TYR A 75 -5.05 23.00 -0.23
N ASP A 76 -5.95 22.73 -1.17
CA ASP A 76 -6.46 23.71 -2.14
C ASP A 76 -7.96 23.46 -2.41
N GLU A 77 -8.78 23.89 -1.46
CA GLU A 77 -10.24 23.73 -1.49
C GLU A 77 -10.85 24.24 -2.79
N LYS A 78 -10.48 25.45 -3.21
CA LYS A 78 -11.06 26.10 -4.38
C LYS A 78 -10.86 25.23 -5.62
N LYS A 79 -9.62 24.82 -5.87
CA LYS A 79 -9.29 23.97 -7.01
C LYS A 79 -9.87 22.57 -6.90
N PHE A 80 -9.93 22.01 -5.69
CA PHE A 80 -10.58 20.73 -5.46
C PHE A 80 -12.06 20.80 -5.86
N LEU A 81 -12.80 21.78 -5.35
CA LEU A 81 -14.23 21.94 -5.60
C LEU A 81 -14.54 22.25 -7.08
N GLU A 82 -13.73 23.08 -7.74
CA GLU A 82 -13.85 23.37 -9.18
C GLU A 82 -13.79 22.10 -10.05
N LYS A 83 -12.91 21.15 -9.70
CA LYS A 83 -12.76 19.88 -10.42
C LYS A 83 -13.74 18.82 -9.94
N TYR A 84 -14.03 18.78 -8.64
CA TYR A 84 -14.96 17.84 -8.02
C TYR A 84 -16.36 17.92 -8.65
N LYS A 85 -16.85 19.14 -8.92
CA LYS A 85 -18.13 19.38 -9.60
C LYS A 85 -18.21 18.76 -11.01
N LYS A 86 -17.07 18.47 -11.65
CA LYS A 86 -16.98 17.97 -13.03
C LYS A 86 -16.78 16.45 -13.11
N VAL A 87 -16.62 15.73 -11.99
CA VAL A 87 -16.21 14.32 -11.98
C VAL A 87 -17.06 13.49 -11.01
N LYS A 88 -17.62 12.37 -11.47
CA LYS A 88 -18.25 11.36 -10.58
C LYS A 88 -17.18 10.67 -9.71
N ASN A 89 -17.43 10.49 -8.41
CA ASN A 89 -16.49 9.92 -7.41
C ASN A 89 -15.25 10.78 -7.11
N GLY A 90 -15.38 12.11 -7.11
CA GLY A 90 -14.25 13.03 -7.06
C GLY A 90 -13.31 12.89 -5.85
N ALA A 91 -13.76 12.40 -4.68
CA ALA A 91 -12.86 12.25 -3.53
C ALA A 91 -11.79 11.16 -3.72
N ALA A 92 -12.01 10.16 -4.58
CA ALA A 92 -11.00 9.15 -4.88
C ALA A 92 -10.08 9.55 -6.04
N ASN A 93 -10.27 10.74 -6.64
CA ASN A 93 -9.52 11.17 -7.81
C ASN A 93 -8.15 11.75 -7.42
N ARG A 94 -7.14 10.88 -7.43
CA ARG A 94 -5.73 11.21 -7.16
C ARG A 94 -5.13 12.28 -8.10
N LYS A 95 -5.80 12.62 -9.21
CA LYS A 95 -5.27 13.54 -10.22
C LYS A 95 -5.64 15.01 -9.99
N ILE A 96 -6.49 15.33 -9.00
CA ILE A 96 -6.97 16.70 -8.76
C ILE A 96 -5.80 17.63 -8.38
N CYS A 97 -5.08 17.29 -7.31
CA CYS A 97 -3.88 18.02 -6.86
C CYS A 97 -2.58 17.54 -7.51
N LYS A 98 -2.61 16.43 -8.26
CA LYS A 98 -1.40 15.77 -8.79
C LYS A 98 -0.44 15.49 -7.62
N SER A 99 0.82 15.93 -7.73
CA SER A 99 1.86 15.81 -6.71
C SER A 99 2.13 17.11 -5.95
N LYS A 100 1.28 18.15 -6.07
CA LYS A 100 1.60 19.49 -5.53
C LYS A 100 1.79 19.52 -4.01
N ASN A 101 1.10 18.65 -3.30
CA ASN A 101 1.19 18.53 -1.85
C ASN A 101 1.70 17.14 -1.44
N SER A 102 2.41 16.46 -2.34
CA SER A 102 2.97 15.13 -2.11
C SER A 102 4.49 15.22 -2.02
N TYR A 103 5.07 14.55 -1.04
CA TYR A 103 6.50 14.58 -0.74
C TYR A 103 7.02 13.16 -0.54
N SER A 104 8.29 12.95 -0.91
CA SER A 104 8.95 11.65 -0.80
C SER A 104 9.57 11.38 0.57
N SER A 105 9.69 12.41 1.42
CA SER A 105 10.28 12.33 2.76
C SER A 105 9.84 13.50 3.64
N ILE A 106 9.98 13.36 4.95
CA ILE A 106 9.78 14.42 5.93
C ILE A 106 10.78 15.56 5.73
N LEU A 107 12.05 15.26 5.42
CA LEU A 107 13.06 16.28 5.10
C LEU A 107 12.61 17.22 3.97
N ASN A 108 11.98 16.68 2.92
CA ASN A 108 11.50 17.50 1.81
C ASN A 108 10.31 18.39 2.20
N ILE A 109 9.51 17.97 3.18
CA ILE A 109 8.49 18.83 3.79
C ILE A 109 9.18 19.91 4.62
N ALA A 110 10.14 19.54 5.46
CA ALA A 110 10.83 20.46 6.36
C ALA A 110 11.60 21.56 5.60
N LYS A 111 12.24 21.22 4.48
CA LYS A 111 12.87 22.20 3.57
C LYS A 111 11.94 23.30 3.12
N GLN A 112 10.66 22.99 2.95
CA GLN A 112 9.69 23.95 2.44
C GLN A 112 8.91 24.68 3.55
N TYR A 113 8.75 24.06 4.71
CA TYR A 113 7.81 24.54 5.73
C TYR A 113 8.42 24.83 7.11
N SER A 114 9.68 24.44 7.36
CA SER A 114 10.32 24.59 8.68
C SER A 114 11.83 24.81 8.61
N ASN A 115 12.36 25.42 7.55
CA ASN A 115 13.80 25.68 7.39
C ASN A 115 14.68 24.43 7.62
N GLU A 116 14.28 23.30 7.03
CA GLU A 116 14.93 22.00 7.18
C GLU A 116 14.84 21.35 8.58
N ASN A 117 14.08 21.94 9.50
CA ASN A 117 13.85 21.38 10.83
C ASN A 117 12.82 20.25 10.77
N GLU A 118 13.27 19.00 10.60
CA GLU A 118 12.41 17.81 10.63
C GLU A 118 11.66 17.69 11.97
N THR A 119 12.29 18.05 13.09
CA THR A 119 11.68 17.99 14.42
C THR A 119 10.43 18.86 14.50
N GLU A 120 10.44 20.06 13.92
CA GLU A 120 9.27 20.94 13.89
C GLU A 120 8.07 20.29 13.17
N ILE A 121 8.31 19.62 12.05
CA ILE A 121 7.25 18.86 11.36
C ILE A 121 6.79 17.67 12.22
N LEU A 122 7.71 16.96 12.86
CA LEU A 122 7.40 15.74 13.60
C LEU A 122 6.67 15.99 14.93
N THR A 123 6.92 17.14 15.58
CA THR A 123 6.34 17.47 16.89
C THR A 123 5.15 18.41 16.80
N ASN A 124 5.17 19.39 15.90
CA ASN A 124 4.15 20.45 15.86
C ASN A 124 3.04 20.15 14.86
N TRP A 125 3.25 19.17 13.97
CA TRP A 125 2.23 18.72 13.03
C TRP A 125 1.65 17.38 13.49
N THR A 126 0.39 17.15 13.14
CA THR A 126 -0.21 15.83 13.27
C THR A 126 0.20 14.97 12.07
N ASN A 127 1.02 13.95 12.33
CA ASN A 127 1.54 13.02 11.33
C ASN A 127 0.72 11.73 11.33
N LEU A 128 -0.23 11.59 10.39
CA LEU A 128 -1.12 10.43 10.32
C LEU A 128 -0.50 9.27 9.53
N MET A 129 -0.72 8.05 9.98
CA MET A 129 -0.45 6.85 9.17
C MET A 129 -1.61 5.87 9.27
N ILE A 130 -2.26 5.63 8.14
CA ILE A 130 -3.37 4.69 8.07
C ILE A 130 -2.80 3.32 7.73
N ILE A 131 -2.92 2.39 8.67
CA ILE A 131 -2.49 1.01 8.50
C ILE A 131 -3.69 0.10 8.27
N ARG A 132 -3.44 -1.12 7.79
CA ARG A 132 -4.45 -2.14 7.57
C ARG A 132 -3.89 -3.50 7.94
N GLU A 133 -4.75 -4.40 8.42
CA GLU A 133 -4.36 -5.79 8.70
C GLU A 133 -3.66 -6.43 7.46
N PRO A 134 -2.46 -7.03 7.62
CA PRO A 134 -1.62 -7.48 6.50
C PRO A 134 -2.30 -8.41 5.51
N VAL A 135 -3.03 -9.43 5.96
CA VAL A 135 -3.74 -10.38 5.08
C VAL A 135 -4.80 -9.66 4.26
N SER A 136 -5.61 -8.81 4.89
CA SER A 136 -6.65 -8.00 4.24
C SER A 136 -6.04 -7.03 3.22
N ARG A 137 -4.90 -6.41 3.56
CA ARG A 137 -4.16 -5.51 2.68
C ARG A 137 -3.60 -6.24 1.47
N PHE A 138 -2.89 -7.35 1.68
CA PHE A 138 -2.35 -8.21 0.64
C PHE A 138 -3.43 -8.66 -0.34
N LEU A 139 -4.53 -9.24 0.16
CA LEU A 139 -5.63 -9.72 -0.67
C LEU A 139 -6.28 -8.58 -1.48
N SER A 140 -6.43 -7.39 -0.88
CA SER A 140 -6.90 -6.20 -1.60
C SER A 140 -5.94 -5.80 -2.72
N GLY A 141 -4.64 -5.91 -2.50
CA GLY A 141 -3.56 -5.79 -3.48
C GLY A 141 -3.75 -6.76 -4.64
N PHE A 142 -3.59 -8.04 -4.32
CA PHE A 142 -3.50 -9.15 -5.24
C PHE A 142 -4.78 -9.32 -6.08
N VAL A 143 -5.96 -9.27 -5.44
CA VAL A 143 -7.23 -9.45 -6.16
C VAL A 143 -7.49 -8.28 -7.13
N GLN A 144 -7.19 -7.05 -6.73
CA GLN A 144 -7.38 -5.92 -7.64
C GLN A 144 -6.42 -6.00 -8.83
N LEU A 145 -5.13 -6.18 -8.55
CA LEU A 145 -4.08 -5.99 -9.54
C LEU A 145 -3.90 -7.25 -10.38
N CYS A 146 -3.73 -8.41 -9.76
CA CYS A 146 -3.35 -9.65 -10.45
C CYS A 146 -4.52 -10.53 -10.88
N VAL A 147 -5.64 -10.48 -10.15
CA VAL A 147 -6.83 -11.31 -10.47
C VAL A 147 -7.78 -10.60 -11.42
N LEU A 148 -8.00 -9.31 -11.20
CA LEU A 148 -9.04 -8.53 -11.90
C LEU A 148 -8.48 -7.43 -12.82
N ASN A 149 -7.17 -7.15 -12.81
CA ASN A 149 -6.51 -6.10 -13.60
C ASN A 149 -7.19 -4.71 -13.51
N ILE A 150 -7.75 -4.36 -12.36
CA ILE A 150 -8.55 -3.13 -12.23
C ILE A 150 -7.64 -1.91 -12.18
N GLY A 151 -7.82 -1.04 -13.18
CA GLY A 151 -7.07 0.21 -13.30
C GLY A 151 -5.68 0.06 -13.90
N LEU A 152 -5.39 -1.09 -14.53
CA LEU A 152 -4.13 -1.39 -15.20
C LEU A 152 -4.38 -1.88 -16.63
N THR A 153 -3.36 -1.77 -17.47
CA THR A 153 -3.34 -2.40 -18.79
C THR A 153 -3.17 -3.91 -18.66
N ASN A 154 -3.59 -4.66 -19.68
CA ASN A 154 -3.29 -6.09 -19.75
C ASN A 154 -1.76 -6.32 -19.74
N ASN A 155 -1.33 -7.48 -19.21
CA ASN A 155 0.08 -7.90 -19.16
C ASN A 155 1.04 -6.96 -18.40
N HIS A 156 0.55 -6.23 -17.40
CA HIS A 156 1.41 -5.41 -16.55
C HIS A 156 2.41 -6.28 -15.73
N PRO A 157 3.61 -5.76 -15.40
CA PRO A 157 4.68 -6.57 -14.79
C PRO A 157 4.50 -6.81 -13.28
N TYR A 158 3.56 -6.12 -12.63
CA TYR A 158 3.40 -6.09 -11.17
C TYR A 158 2.91 -7.40 -10.51
N CYS A 159 2.82 -8.49 -11.27
CA CYS A 159 2.39 -9.81 -10.79
C CYS A 159 3.40 -10.92 -11.06
N PHE A 160 4.66 -10.58 -11.35
CA PHE A 160 5.76 -11.55 -11.52
C PHE A 160 5.48 -12.67 -12.52
N ASN A 161 4.66 -12.41 -13.56
CA ASN A 161 4.12 -13.42 -14.48
C ASN A 161 3.30 -14.56 -13.83
N CYS A 162 2.98 -14.47 -12.53
CA CYS A 162 2.18 -15.44 -11.80
C CYS A 162 0.68 -15.39 -12.13
N LYS A 163 0.23 -14.36 -12.87
CA LYS A 163 -1.18 -14.15 -13.20
C LYS A 163 -2.06 -14.19 -11.93
N LYS A 164 -2.93 -15.20 -11.82
CA LYS A 164 -3.89 -15.37 -10.72
C LYS A 164 -3.44 -16.37 -9.65
N ASP A 165 -2.24 -16.92 -9.78
CA ASP A 165 -1.66 -17.89 -8.84
C ASP A 165 -1.04 -17.17 -7.63
N MET A 166 -1.71 -17.33 -6.48
CA MET A 166 -1.31 -16.72 -5.21
C MET A 166 -0.04 -17.35 -4.62
N LYS A 167 0.19 -18.66 -4.85
CA LYS A 167 1.39 -19.37 -4.38
C LYS A 167 2.61 -18.89 -5.14
N CYS A 168 2.52 -18.83 -6.47
CA CYS A 168 3.56 -18.24 -7.29
C CYS A 168 3.85 -16.80 -6.85
N PHE A 169 2.81 -15.97 -6.71
CA PHE A 169 2.98 -14.57 -6.38
C PHE A 169 3.69 -14.36 -5.03
N LEU A 170 3.29 -15.06 -3.97
CA LEU A 170 3.92 -14.93 -2.65
C LEU A 170 5.38 -15.40 -2.64
N LYS A 171 5.70 -16.50 -3.34
CA LYS A 171 7.08 -16.95 -3.51
C LYS A 171 7.92 -15.90 -4.23
N GLN A 172 7.41 -15.34 -5.32
CA GLN A 172 8.11 -14.32 -6.09
C GLN A 172 8.24 -13.00 -5.34
N LEU A 173 7.23 -12.61 -4.55
CA LEU A 173 7.32 -11.43 -3.68
C LEU A 173 8.42 -11.61 -2.62
N TYR A 174 8.47 -12.77 -1.96
CA TYR A 174 9.56 -13.08 -1.01
C TYR A 174 10.93 -13.01 -1.69
N ASN A 175 11.09 -13.69 -2.84
CA ASN A 175 12.33 -13.68 -3.62
C ASN A 175 12.72 -12.28 -4.08
N HIS A 176 11.75 -11.46 -4.47
CA HIS A 176 11.98 -10.09 -4.89
C HIS A 176 12.47 -9.21 -3.74
N ILE A 177 11.93 -9.38 -2.54
CA ILE A 177 12.37 -8.64 -1.35
C ILE A 177 13.83 -9.01 -1.00
N ILE A 178 14.15 -10.31 -0.87
CA ILE A 178 15.50 -10.72 -0.45
C ILE A 178 16.58 -10.39 -1.49
N ASN A 179 16.20 -10.29 -2.77
CA ASN A 179 17.11 -10.00 -3.88
C ASN A 179 16.93 -8.57 -4.41
N LEU A 180 16.37 -7.65 -3.61
CA LEU A 180 16.14 -6.28 -4.04
C LEU A 180 17.49 -5.60 -4.40
N ASP A 181 17.51 -5.01 -5.60
CA ASP A 181 18.64 -4.29 -6.15
C ASP A 181 18.71 -2.86 -5.58
N ASN A 182 19.91 -2.29 -5.55
CA ASN A 182 20.15 -0.95 -5.05
C ASN A 182 19.51 0.13 -5.95
N LYS A 183 19.31 -0.18 -7.24
CA LYS A 183 18.65 0.71 -8.21
C LYS A 183 17.18 0.31 -8.41
N LEU A 184 16.30 0.98 -7.67
CA LEU A 184 14.85 0.74 -7.77
C LEU A 184 14.28 1.21 -9.12
N THR A 185 13.68 0.29 -9.86
CA THR A 185 12.88 0.58 -11.05
C THR A 185 11.49 1.07 -10.68
N GLU A 186 10.75 1.63 -11.64
CA GLU A 186 9.34 2.01 -11.42
C GLU A 186 8.45 0.79 -11.10
N VAL A 187 8.83 -0.39 -11.58
CA VAL A 187 8.14 -1.65 -11.26
C VAL A 187 8.33 -1.99 -9.79
N ASP A 188 9.57 -1.87 -9.29
CA ASP A 188 9.88 -2.13 -7.88
C ASP A 188 9.12 -1.18 -6.98
N LYS A 189 9.18 0.14 -7.25
CA LYS A 189 8.45 1.16 -6.47
C LYS A 189 6.95 0.87 -6.42
N PHE A 190 6.35 0.45 -7.55
CA PHE A 190 4.94 0.11 -7.61
C PHE A 190 4.59 -1.14 -6.79
N ILE A 191 5.43 -2.17 -6.84
CA ILE A 191 5.27 -3.38 -6.03
C ILE A 191 5.42 -3.05 -4.54
N MET A 192 6.45 -2.28 -4.17
CA MET A 192 6.71 -1.81 -2.81
C MET A 192 5.51 -1.11 -2.21
N TYR A 193 4.99 -0.09 -2.93
CA TYR A 193 3.83 0.69 -2.50
C TYR A 193 2.58 -0.17 -2.18
N HIS A 194 2.38 -1.27 -2.89
CA HIS A 194 1.19 -2.11 -2.76
C HIS A 194 1.36 -3.37 -1.90
N PHE A 195 2.56 -3.95 -1.85
CA PHE A 195 2.79 -5.30 -1.35
C PHE A 195 3.87 -5.41 -0.29
N TYR A 196 4.76 -4.43 -0.13
CA TYR A 196 5.74 -4.49 0.96
C TYR A 196 5.06 -4.16 2.30
N PRO A 197 5.64 -4.57 3.43
CA PRO A 197 5.19 -4.17 4.76
C PRO A 197 4.98 -2.66 4.87
N GLN A 198 3.96 -2.27 5.64
CA GLN A 198 3.59 -0.87 5.86
C GLN A 198 4.59 -0.18 6.77
N SER A 199 5.13 -0.90 7.76
CA SER A 199 6.20 -0.47 8.67
C SER A 199 7.52 -0.13 7.95
N TRP A 200 7.69 -0.55 6.68
CA TRP A 200 8.89 -0.24 5.89
C TRP A 200 8.74 1.02 5.04
N GLN A 201 7.55 1.63 5.02
CA GLN A 201 7.23 2.76 4.15
C GLN A 201 7.18 4.06 4.96
N CYS A 202 7.28 5.19 4.25
CA CYS A 202 7.11 6.53 4.85
C CYS A 202 8.09 6.83 5.99
N GLU A 203 9.33 6.32 5.92
CA GLU A 203 10.33 6.54 6.96
C GLU A 203 9.84 6.12 8.37
N TYR A 204 8.87 5.19 8.44
CA TYR A 204 8.20 4.80 9.69
C TYR A 204 9.19 4.43 10.79
N PHE A 205 10.19 3.59 10.51
CA PHE A 205 11.19 3.21 11.52
C PHE A 205 11.99 4.38 12.09
N LYS A 206 12.17 5.47 11.33
CA LYS A 206 12.86 6.68 11.80
C LYS A 206 11.94 7.52 12.72
N TYR A 207 10.62 7.47 12.49
CA TYR A 207 9.64 8.41 13.07
C TYR A 207 8.45 7.72 13.75
N LYS A 208 8.60 6.46 14.15
CA LYS A 208 7.48 5.63 14.63
C LYS A 208 6.72 6.28 15.79
N ASP A 209 7.44 6.95 16.69
CA ASP A 209 6.88 7.59 17.88
C ASP A 209 6.16 8.92 17.56
N ASN A 210 6.37 9.48 16.36
CA ASN A 210 5.72 10.71 15.90
C ASN A 210 4.45 10.44 15.08
N TYR A 211 4.24 9.19 14.64
CA TYR A 211 3.07 8.82 13.86
C TYR A 211 1.84 8.56 14.74
N LYS A 212 0.74 9.24 14.43
CA LYS A 212 -0.60 8.87 14.89
C LYS A 212 -1.15 7.77 13.97
N ILE A 213 -1.06 6.54 14.46
CA ILE A 213 -1.54 5.34 13.75
C ILE A 213 -3.06 5.25 13.81
N ILE A 214 -3.70 4.98 12.66
CA ILE A 214 -5.14 4.72 12.56
C ILE A 214 -5.34 3.38 11.84
N LEU A 215 -5.99 2.42 12.49
CA LEU A 215 -6.20 1.08 11.93
C LEU A 215 -7.46 1.04 11.06
N TYR A 216 -7.28 0.86 9.75
CA TYR A 216 -8.35 0.58 8.81
C TYR A 216 -8.93 -0.82 9.01
N THR A 217 -10.15 -0.89 9.53
CA THR A 217 -10.87 -2.14 9.81
C THR A 217 -12.06 -2.35 8.87
N SER A 218 -12.70 -3.51 8.96
CA SER A 218 -13.96 -3.78 8.27
C SER A 218 -15.15 -2.98 8.84
N ASP A 219 -15.05 -2.49 10.08
CA ASP A 219 -16.00 -1.54 10.62
C ASP A 219 -15.67 -0.14 10.09
N THR A 220 -16.23 0.16 8.91
CA THR A 220 -15.98 1.42 8.23
C THR A 220 -16.49 2.62 9.01
N ASN A 221 -17.57 2.46 9.77
CA ASN A 221 -18.16 3.58 10.53
C ASN A 221 -17.25 3.97 11.69
N LYS A 222 -16.78 2.98 12.47
CA LYS A 222 -15.81 3.22 13.54
C LYS A 222 -14.52 3.84 13.00
N PHE A 223 -13.98 3.26 11.93
CA PHE A 223 -12.77 3.78 11.30
C PHE A 223 -12.94 5.24 10.83
N TYR A 224 -14.02 5.57 10.10
CA TYR A 224 -14.22 6.92 9.60
C TYR A 224 -14.47 7.93 10.71
N ASN A 225 -15.13 7.53 11.80
CA ASN A 225 -15.29 8.40 12.96
C ASN A 225 -13.92 8.72 13.59
N GLU A 226 -13.08 7.72 13.82
CA GLU A 226 -11.72 7.92 14.34
C GLU A 226 -10.88 8.80 13.41
N TYR A 227 -10.92 8.55 12.10
CA TYR A 227 -10.21 9.35 11.11
C TYR A 227 -10.66 10.82 11.12
N LEU A 228 -11.96 11.09 11.15
CA LEU A 228 -12.50 12.44 11.21
C LEU A 228 -12.15 13.15 12.52
N LEU A 229 -12.17 12.43 13.65
CA LEU A 229 -11.76 12.97 14.95
C LEU A 229 -10.29 13.42 14.92
N LYS A 230 -9.39 12.67 14.28
CA LYS A 230 -7.97 13.09 14.14
C LYS A 230 -7.79 14.35 13.30
N LEU A 231 -8.66 14.59 12.32
CA LEU A 231 -8.67 15.85 11.56
C LEU A 231 -9.21 17.00 12.40
N GLU A 232 -10.26 16.76 13.18
CA GLU A 232 -10.87 17.75 14.09
C GLU A 232 -9.88 18.17 15.20
N GLU A 233 -9.16 17.22 15.80
CA GLU A 233 -8.05 17.46 16.76
C GLU A 233 -6.96 18.38 16.18
N SER A 234 -6.82 18.42 14.85
CA SER A 234 -5.86 19.28 14.14
C SER A 234 -6.47 20.61 13.67
N LEU A 235 -7.56 21.03 14.33
CA LEU A 235 -8.25 22.30 14.11
C LEU A 235 -8.81 22.47 12.69
N VAL A 236 -9.10 21.37 11.99
CA VAL A 236 -9.84 21.41 10.73
C VAL A 236 -11.29 21.84 11.05
N PRO A 237 -11.81 22.94 10.44
CA PRO A 237 -13.14 23.45 10.73
C PRO A 237 -14.26 22.42 10.54
N ASN A 238 -15.28 22.46 11.40
CA ASN A 238 -16.41 21.53 11.39
C ASN A 238 -17.16 21.48 10.04
N GLU A 239 -17.27 22.60 9.34
CA GLU A 239 -17.81 22.68 7.97
C GLU A 239 -17.05 21.76 7.01
N LYS A 240 -15.72 21.78 7.08
CA LYS A 240 -14.84 20.92 6.27
C LYS A 240 -14.94 19.47 6.70
N ILE A 241 -15.01 19.18 7.99
CA ILE A 241 -15.21 17.82 8.51
C ILE A 241 -16.53 17.24 8.00
N LYS A 242 -17.62 18.01 8.02
CA LYS A 242 -18.92 17.61 7.44
C LYS A 242 -18.82 17.30 5.95
N PHE A 243 -18.13 18.16 5.19
CA PHE A 243 -17.92 17.92 3.75
C PHE A 243 -17.04 16.69 3.50
N ILE A 244 -15.97 16.49 4.25
CA ILE A 244 -15.10 15.31 4.16
C ILE A 244 -15.90 14.03 4.47
N ARG A 245 -16.74 14.06 5.52
CA ARG A 245 -17.66 12.96 5.83
C ARG A 245 -18.55 12.65 4.63
N TYR A 246 -19.19 13.67 4.05
CA TYR A 246 -19.99 13.52 2.84
C TYR A 246 -19.19 12.90 1.68
N LEU A 247 -17.98 13.42 1.42
CA LEU A 247 -17.09 12.92 0.38
C LEU A 247 -16.76 11.43 0.55
N ILE A 248 -16.41 11.02 1.77
CA ILE A 248 -16.03 9.65 2.11
C ILE A 248 -17.19 8.69 1.85
N TYR A 249 -18.37 8.98 2.41
CA TYR A 249 -19.53 8.08 2.31
C TYR A 249 -20.14 8.02 0.90
N ASN A 250 -19.99 9.08 0.10
CA ASN A 250 -20.53 9.13 -1.27
C ASN A 250 -19.52 8.74 -2.35
N SER A 251 -18.26 8.47 -2.00
CA SER A 251 -17.24 8.08 -2.98
C SER A 251 -17.16 6.58 -3.15
N LYS A 252 -17.47 6.09 -4.36
CA LYS A 252 -17.13 4.71 -4.73
C LYS A 252 -15.66 4.64 -5.12
N VAL A 253 -14.84 3.98 -4.30
CA VAL A 253 -13.46 3.66 -4.67
C VAL A 253 -13.51 2.60 -5.78
N ILE A 254 -13.22 3.00 -7.01
CA ILE A 254 -13.19 2.13 -8.21
C ILE A 254 -12.33 0.88 -8.00
N HIS A 255 -11.31 1.01 -7.17
CA HIS A 255 -10.33 -0.03 -6.84
C HIS A 255 -10.74 -0.97 -5.70
N SER A 256 -11.94 -0.79 -5.09
CA SER A 256 -12.39 -1.65 -4.00
C SER A 256 -12.75 -3.05 -4.49
N THR A 257 -12.23 -4.06 -3.80
CA THR A 257 -12.51 -5.48 -4.04
C THR A 257 -13.16 -6.18 -2.86
N SER A 258 -13.34 -5.50 -1.72
CA SER A 258 -13.76 -6.13 -0.45
C SER A 258 -15.12 -6.82 -0.52
N SER A 259 -16.07 -6.27 -1.29
CA SER A 259 -17.43 -6.83 -1.46
C SER A 259 -17.53 -7.94 -2.51
N LYS A 260 -16.45 -8.25 -3.24
CA LYS A 260 -16.49 -9.22 -4.34
C LYS A 260 -16.34 -10.64 -3.82
N LYS A 261 -17.21 -11.55 -4.28
CA LYS A 261 -17.16 -13.00 -3.96
C LYS A 261 -15.75 -13.59 -4.15
N ILE A 262 -15.09 -13.21 -5.24
CA ILE A 262 -13.73 -13.67 -5.55
C ILE A 262 -12.72 -13.34 -4.44
N THR A 263 -12.84 -12.20 -3.77
CA THR A 263 -11.96 -11.83 -2.65
C THR A 263 -12.16 -12.77 -1.46
N LYS A 264 -13.41 -13.17 -1.19
CA LYS A 264 -13.73 -14.17 -0.16
C LYS A 264 -13.15 -15.53 -0.52
N ASP A 265 -13.21 -15.93 -1.80
CA ASP A 265 -12.66 -17.21 -2.26
C ASP A 265 -11.12 -17.26 -2.08
N TYR A 266 -10.40 -16.20 -2.47
CA TYR A 266 -8.96 -16.11 -2.23
C TYR A 266 -8.60 -16.05 -0.74
N LYS A 267 -9.37 -15.32 0.06
CA LYS A 267 -9.19 -15.30 1.52
C LYS A 267 -9.30 -16.71 2.10
N ASN A 268 -10.34 -17.45 1.73
CA ASN A 268 -10.55 -18.80 2.21
C ASN A 268 -9.44 -19.76 1.79
N ARG A 269 -8.91 -19.62 0.56
CA ARG A 269 -7.77 -20.41 0.08
C ARG A 269 -6.50 -20.09 0.87
N LEU A 270 -6.22 -18.81 1.10
CA LEU A 270 -5.06 -18.36 1.87
C LEU A 270 -5.09 -18.93 3.29
N LEU A 271 -6.20 -18.72 4.02
CA LEU A 271 -6.32 -19.12 5.42
C LEU A 271 -6.30 -20.65 5.64
N LYS A 272 -6.64 -21.44 4.62
CA LYS A 272 -6.61 -22.91 4.70
C LYS A 272 -5.25 -23.50 4.32
N ASP A 273 -4.38 -22.74 3.67
CA ASP A 273 -3.08 -23.20 3.21
C ASP A 273 -1.97 -22.73 4.16
N LYS A 274 -1.48 -23.65 4.99
CA LYS A 274 -0.43 -23.38 5.98
C LYS A 274 0.86 -22.83 5.35
N TYR A 275 1.19 -23.24 4.13
CA TYR A 275 2.39 -22.76 3.44
C TYR A 275 2.21 -21.33 2.94
N LEU A 276 1.04 -20.97 2.43
CA LEU A 276 0.77 -19.58 2.05
C LEU A 276 0.72 -18.66 3.27
N MET A 277 0.12 -19.13 4.38
CA MET A 277 0.11 -18.38 5.63
C MET A 277 1.51 -18.22 6.23
N SER A 278 2.40 -19.22 6.12
CA SER A 278 3.78 -19.06 6.57
C SER A 278 4.52 -17.98 5.76
N LEU A 279 4.32 -17.94 4.43
CA LEU A 279 4.87 -16.86 3.59
C LEU A 279 4.34 -15.48 3.99
N ILE A 280 3.04 -15.34 4.24
CA ILE A 280 2.45 -14.09 4.74
C ILE A 280 3.08 -13.68 6.07
N ASN A 281 3.17 -14.60 7.03
CA ASN A 281 3.69 -14.31 8.36
C ASN A 281 5.18 -13.93 8.33
N ILE A 282 5.95 -14.47 7.37
CA ILE A 282 7.35 -14.12 7.15
C ILE A 282 7.49 -12.76 6.46
N ILE A 283 6.71 -12.51 5.41
CA ILE A 283 6.77 -11.26 4.63
C ILE A 283 6.33 -10.07 5.48
N TYR A 284 5.24 -10.21 6.24
CA TYR A 284 4.62 -9.13 7.00
C TYR A 284 4.90 -9.19 8.50
N TYR A 285 5.92 -9.94 8.92
CA TYR A 285 6.29 -10.11 10.33
C TYR A 285 6.37 -8.76 11.07
N ASP A 286 7.06 -7.78 10.48
CA ASP A 286 7.25 -6.46 11.10
C ASP A 286 5.94 -5.69 11.25
N ASP A 287 5.01 -5.79 10.28
CA ASP A 287 3.68 -5.18 10.43
C ASP A 287 2.89 -5.80 11.57
N PHE A 288 2.96 -7.14 11.74
CA PHE A 288 2.29 -7.79 12.87
C PHE A 288 2.87 -7.36 14.21
N ASN A 289 4.20 -7.28 14.30
CA ASN A 289 4.89 -6.88 15.52
C ASN A 289 4.71 -5.40 15.86
N GLU A 290 5.07 -4.49 14.94
CA GLU A 290 5.08 -3.04 15.20
C GLU A 290 3.68 -2.47 15.47
N PHE A 291 2.65 -3.06 14.85
CA PHE A 291 1.26 -2.59 15.03
C PHE A 291 0.45 -3.45 16.01
N ASN A 292 1.09 -4.36 16.75
CA ASN A 292 0.45 -5.27 17.70
C ASN A 292 -0.76 -6.01 17.10
N LEU A 293 -0.62 -6.46 15.86
CA LEU A 293 -1.68 -7.19 15.14
C LEU A 293 -1.50 -8.69 15.37
N LYS A 294 -2.62 -9.41 15.51
CA LYS A 294 -2.58 -10.87 15.67
C LYS A 294 -2.09 -11.52 14.38
N THR A 295 -1.06 -12.36 14.49
CA THR A 295 -0.77 -13.36 13.46
C THR A 295 -1.93 -14.35 13.41
N LEU A 296 -2.38 -14.72 12.20
CA LEU A 296 -3.39 -15.76 11.99
C LEU A 296 -2.75 -17.15 11.88
#